data_AF-A0A9E0U2M3-F1
#
_entry.id   AF-A0A9E0U2M3-F1
#
_cell.length_a   1.000
_cell.length_b   1.000
_cell.length_c   1.000
_cell.angle_alpha   90.00
_cell.angle_beta   90.00
_cell.angle_gamma   90.00
#
_symmetry.space_group_name_H-M   'P 1'
#
loop_
_entity.id
_entity.type
_entity.pdbx_description
1 polymer ?
#
loop_
_entity_poly.entity_id
_entity_poly.type
_entity_poly.pdbx_seq_one_letter_code
_entity_poly.pdbx_strand_id
1 'polypeptide(L)' 'MVRRTPLQEYREACQIAKDHGLLVIQKGDIYQVYRRNPKRNIWLGQRSSPSGLRSFVCTLTKFK' A
#
# COMPACT_ATOMS: atom_id res chain seq x y z
N MET A 1 15.53 8.67 15.12
CA MET A 1 14.68 8.04 14.07
C MET A 1 13.42 7.52 14.74
N VAL A 2 12.26 8.14 14.51
CA VAL A 2 11.00 7.68 15.10
C VAL A 2 10.65 6.33 14.48
N ARG A 3 10.72 5.25 15.26
CA ARG A 3 10.22 3.94 14.83
C ARG A 3 8.70 4.03 14.76
N ARG A 4 8.16 4.04 13.54
CA ARG A 4 6.70 4.01 13.32
C ARG A 4 6.16 2.67 13.81
N THR A 5 4.98 2.68 14.41
CA THR A 5 4.30 1.42 14.75
C THR A 5 3.73 0.77 13.48
N PRO A 6 3.55 -0.56 13.45
CA PRO A 6 3.00 -1.25 12.27
C PRO A 6 1.64 -0.66 11.82
N LEU A 7 0.81 -0.21 12.78
CA LEU A 7 -0.46 0.44 12.50
C LEU A 7 -0.29 1.81 11.82
N GLN A 8 0.70 2.59 12.24
CA GLN A 8 1.02 3.87 11.61
C GLN A 8 1.50 3.68 10.18
N GLU A 9 2.38 2.72 9.93
CA GLU A 9 2.89 2.41 8.59
C GLU A 9 1.77 1.94 7.65
N TYR A 10 0.83 1.11 8.15
CA TYR A 10 -0.33 0.69 7.39
C TYR A 10 -1.24 1.87 7.02
N ARG A 11 -1.57 2.73 7.98
CA ARG A 11 -2.41 3.91 7.74
C ARG A 11 -1.77 4.85 6.72
N GLU A 12 -0.48 5.10 6.85
CA GLU A 12 0.29 5.93 5.92
C GLU A 12 0.31 5.32 4.51
N ALA A 13 0.55 4.01 4.40
CA ALA A 13 0.51 3.31 3.12
C ALA A 13 -0.87 3.39 2.45
N CYS A 14 -1.95 3.20 3.21
CA CYS A 14 -3.31 3.32 2.69
C CYS A 14 -3.63 4.74 2.23
N GLN A 15 -3.16 5.76 2.96
CA GLN A 15 -3.35 7.16 2.59
C GLN A 15 -2.62 7.48 1.29
N ILE A 16 -1.31 7.18 1.20
CA ILE A 16 -0.52 7.39 -0.03
C ILE A 16 -1.14 6.62 -1.20
N ALA A 17 -1.53 5.37 -1.00
CA ALA A 17 -2.16 4.58 -2.05
C ALA A 17 -3.44 5.25 -2.57
N LYS A 18 -4.31 5.71 -1.67
CA LYS A 18 -5.56 6.39 -2.03
C LYS A 18 -5.30 7.67 -2.83
N ASP A 19 -4.35 8.48 -2.39
CA ASP A 19 -4.02 9.78 -3.01
C ASP A 19 -3.45 9.61 -4.43
N HIS A 20 -2.84 8.46 -4.72
CA HIS A 20 -2.28 8.12 -6.03
C HIS A 20 -3.15 7.16 -6.86
N GLY A 21 -4.42 6.97 -6.50
CA GLY A 21 -5.36 6.14 -7.27
C GLY A 21 -5.07 4.63 -7.19
N LEU A 22 -4.35 4.20 -6.18
CA LEU A 22 -4.16 2.80 -5.82
C LEU A 22 -5.23 2.33 -4.83
N LEU A 23 -5.34 1.02 -4.69
CA LEU A 23 -6.24 0.36 -3.76
C LEU A 23 -5.43 -0.69 -2.98
N VAL A 24 -5.49 -0.62 -1.66
CA VAL A 24 -4.93 -1.64 -0.77
C VAL A 24 -6.08 -2.48 -0.22
N ILE A 25 -5.94 -3.79 -0.29
CA ILE A 25 -6.89 -4.76 0.27
C ILE A 25 -6.12 -5.66 1.22
N GLN A 26 -6.60 -5.80 2.46
CA GLN A 26 -6.08 -6.77 3.40
C GLN A 26 -6.88 -8.07 3.30
N LYS A 27 -6.19 -9.20 3.10
CA LYS A 27 -6.74 -10.56 3.15
C LYS A 27 -5.92 -11.39 4.13
N GLY A 28 -6.43 -11.55 5.35
CA GLY A 28 -5.66 -12.13 6.46
C GLY A 28 -4.40 -11.30 6.74
N ASP A 29 -3.25 -11.97 6.77
CA ASP A 29 -1.94 -11.35 7.02
C ASP A 29 -1.28 -10.76 5.76
N ILE A 30 -1.99 -10.74 4.62
CA ILE A 30 -1.45 -10.28 3.35
C ILE A 30 -2.17 -9.00 2.89
N TYR A 31 -1.39 -8.00 2.50
CA TYR A 31 -1.82 -6.76 1.88
C TYR A 31 -1.61 -6.83 0.37
N GLN A 32 -2.70 -6.77 -0.40
CA GLN A 32 -2.69 -6.75 -1.86
C GLN A 32 -2.87 -5.32 -2.36
N VAL A 33 -2.05 -4.90 -3.32
CA VAL A 33 -2.10 -3.56 -3.90
C VAL A 33 -2.54 -3.65 -5.35
N TYR A 34 -3.49 -2.80 -5.71
CA TYR A 34 -4.04 -2.69 -7.05
C TYR A 34 -3.97 -1.25 -7.55
N ARG A 35 -3.89 -1.08 -8.86
CA ARG A 35 -4.18 0.18 -9.54
C ARG A 35 -5.64 0.22 -9.93
N ARG A 36 -6.35 1.31 -9.61
CA ARG A 36 -7.72 1.51 -10.08
C ARG A 36 -7.71 1.72 -11.59
N ASN A 37 -8.58 1.02 -12.31
CA ASN A 37 -8.77 1.18 -13.74
C ASN A 37 -10.27 0.97 -14.05
N PRO A 38 -10.88 1.79 -14.94
CA PRO A 38 -12.32 1.72 -15.24
C PRO A 38 -12.85 0.34 -15.64
N LYS A 39 -12.04 -0.49 -16.30
CA LYS A 39 -12.47 -1.82 -16.78
C LYS A 39 -12.28 -2.91 -15.73
N ARG A 40 -11.11 -2.91 -15.06
CA ARG A 40 -10.74 -3.87 -14.01
C ARG A 40 -9.52 -3.38 -13.26
N ASN A 41 -9.52 -3.50 -11.93
CA ASN A 41 -8.35 -3.20 -11.11
C ASN A 41 -7.15 -4.05 -11.53
N ILE A 42 -6.00 -3.40 -11.73
CA ILE A 42 -4.76 -4.07 -12.14
C ILE A 42 -4.01 -4.46 -10.87
N TRP A 43 -3.71 -5.74 -10.70
CA TRP A 43 -2.90 -6.21 -9.58
C TRP A 43 -1.45 -5.75 -9.75
N LEU A 44 -0.89 -5.12 -8.72
CA LEU A 44 0.49 -4.63 -8.72
C LEU A 44 1.41 -5.51 -7.87
N GLY A 45 0.89 -6.15 -6.83
CA GLY A 45 1.69 -6.97 -5.94
C GLY A 45 1.02 -7.20 -4.58
N GLN A 46 1.72 -7.92 -3.71
CA GLN A 46 1.30 -8.14 -2.33
C GLN A 46 2.47 -8.12 -1.35
N ARG A 47 2.19 -7.80 -0.08
CA ARG A 47 3.16 -7.78 1.02
C ARG A 47 2.55 -8.38 2.28
N SER A 48 3.36 -9.04 3.10
CA SER A 48 2.93 -9.67 4.37
C SER A 48 3.27 -8.83 5.60
N SER A 49 3.77 -7.61 5.42
CA SER A 49 4.10 -6.70 6.52
C SER A 49 3.69 -5.25 6.21
N PRO A 50 3.26 -4.47 7.22
CA PRO A 50 2.96 -3.04 7.04
C PRO A 50 4.14 -2.20 6.54
N SER A 51 5.35 -2.47 7.05
CA SER A 51 6.58 -1.80 6.61
C SER A 51 6.91 -2.09 5.14
N GLY A 52 6.74 -3.35 4.73
CA GLY A 52 6.90 -3.80 3.35
C GLY A 52 5.83 -3.19 2.43
N LEU A 53 4.59 -3.10 2.90
CA LEU A 53 3.49 -2.44 2.19
C LEU A 53 3.81 -0.96 1.97
N ARG A 54 4.18 -0.22 3.01
CA ARG A 54 4.53 1.21 2.92
C ARG A 54 5.65 1.44 1.91
N SER A 55 6.74 0.69 2.02
CA SER A 55 7.89 0.79 1.10
C SER A 55 7.50 0.47 -0.34
N PHE A 56 6.63 -0.52 -0.53
CA PHE A 56 6.12 -0.91 -1.84
C PHE A 56 5.23 0.18 -2.45
N VAL A 57 4.28 0.72 -1.68
CA VAL A 57 3.42 1.82 -2.12
C VAL A 57 4.25 3.06 -2.46
N CYS A 58 5.19 3.46 -1.61
CA CYS A 58 6.09 4.59 -1.89
C CYS A 58 6.87 4.41 -3.19
N THR A 59 7.36 3.20 -3.45
CA THR A 59 8.04 2.88 -4.72
C THR A 59 7.10 3.01 -5.92
N LEU A 60 5.88 2.47 -5.81
CA LEU A 60 4.88 2.52 -6.88
C LEU A 60 4.43 3.96 -7.19
N THR A 61 4.33 4.81 -6.17
CA THR A 61 3.85 6.18 -6.29
C THR A 61 4.97 7.20 -6.48
N LYS A 62 6.24 6.77 -6.43
CA LYS A 62 7.44 7.64 -6.38
C LYS A 62 7.38 8.66 -5.23
N PHE A 63 6.66 8.33 -4.17
CA PHE A 63 6.52 9.16 -2.98
C PHE A 63 7.82 9.12 -2.18
N LYS A 64 8.47 10.27 -2.03
CA LYS A 64 9.72 10.45 -1.28
C LYS A 64 9.45 10.89 0.15
#